data_AF-A0A317PEQ1-F1
#
_entry.id   AF-A0A317PEQ1-F1
#
_cell.length_a   1.000
_cell.length_b   1.000
_cell.length_c   1.000
_cell.angle_alpha   90.00
_cell.angle_beta   90.00
_cell.angle_gamma   90.00
#
_symmetry.space_group_name_H-M   'P 1'
#
loop_
_entity.id
_entity.type
_entity.pdbx_description
1 polymer ?
#
loop_
_entity_poly.entity_id
_entity_poly.type
_entity_poly.pdbx_seq_one_letter_code
_entity_poly.pdbx_strand_id
1 'polypeptide(L)'
;TSAYVLRQLKSIITSKYPRHKLADDGTRFGAGQAIVTPAVIKGELCTVYRTMERNGIVENYDLFKAHLIVERNTDNPNRVDVLFPPDYVNQLRTFAVLNQFRLQYNEESE
;
A
#
# COMPACT_ATOMS: atom_id res chain seq x y z
N THR A 1 3.15 -10.91 8.58
CA THR A 1 3.15 -9.79 7.61
C THR A 1 2.44 -8.55 8.15
N SER A 2 1.21 -8.65 8.64
CA SER A 2 0.41 -7.50 9.08
C SER A 2 1.06 -6.61 10.14
N ALA A 3 1.64 -7.19 11.20
CA ALA A 3 2.29 -6.41 12.25
C ALA A 3 3.50 -5.59 11.73
N TYR A 4 4.22 -6.12 10.73
CA TYR A 4 5.31 -5.39 10.08
C TYR A 4 4.77 -4.20 9.29
N VAL A 5 3.74 -4.43 8.47
CA VAL A 5 3.08 -3.37 7.69
C VAL A 5 2.59 -2.24 8.59
N LEU A 6 1.84 -2.55 9.65
CA LEU A 6 1.33 -1.52 10.57
C LEU A 6 2.45 -0.73 11.28
N ARG A 7 3.56 -1.39 11.64
CA ARG A 7 4.73 -0.69 12.20
C ARG A 7 5.38 0.24 11.17
N GLN A 8 5.50 -0.20 9.92
CA GLN A 8 6.05 0.61 8.84
C GLN A 8 5.19 1.86 8.61
N LEU A 9 3.87 1.70 8.53
CA LEU A 9 2.94 2.83 8.39
C LEU A 9 3.06 3.82 9.55
N LYS A 10 3.05 3.33 10.79
CA LYS A 10 3.23 4.18 11.98
C LYS A 10 4.55 4.95 11.92
N SER A 11 5.65 4.29 11.57
CA SER A 11 6.97 4.91 11.46
C SER A 11 6.96 6.07 10.47
N ILE A 12 6.39 5.86 9.29
CA ILE A 12 6.37 6.87 8.22
C ILE A 12 5.48 8.04 8.59
N ILE A 13 4.27 7.80 9.09
CA ILE A 13 3.34 8.87 9.45
C ILE A 13 3.90 9.73 10.59
N THR A 14 4.44 9.10 11.64
CA THR A 14 4.93 9.83 12.82
C THR A 14 6.25 10.56 12.55
N SER A 15 7.10 10.05 11.67
CA SER A 15 8.37 10.72 11.32
C SER A 15 8.20 11.86 10.32
N LYS A 16 7.34 11.68 9.30
CA LYS A 16 7.13 12.66 8.24
C LYS A 16 6.18 13.78 8.62
N TYR A 17 5.16 13.48 9.45
CA TYR A 17 4.10 14.43 9.82
C TYR A 17 3.96 14.74 11.32
N PRO A 18 5.04 14.85 12.13
CA PRO A 18 4.92 14.97 13.60
C PRO A 18 4.22 16.25 14.09
N ARG A 19 4.38 17.37 13.37
CA ARG A 19 3.83 18.69 13.73
C ARG A 19 3.06 19.36 12.58
N HIS A 20 2.48 18.55 11.70
CA HIS A 20 1.67 19.09 10.60
C HIS A 20 0.28 19.43 11.09
N LYS A 21 -0.26 20.56 10.62
CA LYS A 21 -1.67 20.88 10.81
C LYS A 21 -2.48 19.99 9.87
N LEU A 22 -3.59 19.44 10.37
CA LEU A 22 -4.53 18.70 9.54
C LEU A 22 -5.53 19.67 8.90
N ALA A 23 -5.74 19.54 7.60
CA ALA A 23 -6.70 20.34 6.87
C ALA A 23 -7.41 19.56 5.76
N ASP A 24 -8.47 20.14 5.21
CA ASP A 24 -9.26 19.51 4.16
C ASP A 24 -8.57 19.61 2.80
N ASP A 25 -8.83 18.63 1.94
CA ASP A 25 -8.35 18.64 0.57
C ASP A 25 -8.90 19.85 -0.21
N GLY A 26 -8.07 20.45 -1.06
CA GLY A 26 -8.42 21.64 -1.85
C GLY A 26 -8.36 22.97 -1.09
N THR A 27 -8.07 22.95 0.22
CA THR A 27 -7.87 24.17 1.00
C THR A 27 -6.62 24.91 0.50
N ARG A 28 -6.70 26.24 0.39
CA ARG A 28 -5.60 27.09 -0.07
C ARG A 28 -4.76 27.56 1.12
N PHE A 29 -3.46 27.29 1.08
CA PHE A 29 -2.52 27.69 2.14
C PHE A 29 -1.37 28.51 1.59
N GLY A 30 -0.86 29.44 2.40
CA GLY A 30 0.38 30.15 2.10
C GLY A 30 1.59 29.20 2.09
N ALA A 31 2.60 29.55 1.30
CA ALA A 31 3.85 28.79 1.23
C ALA A 31 4.51 28.64 2.62
N GLY A 32 5.17 27.50 2.85
CA GLY A 32 5.92 27.23 4.09
C GLY A 32 5.09 26.74 5.28
N GLN A 33 3.77 26.58 5.13
CA GLN A 33 2.95 25.97 6.18
C GLN A 33 3.10 24.44 6.16
N ALA A 34 3.48 23.87 7.31
CA ALA A 34 3.49 22.42 7.50
C ALA A 34 2.05 21.91 7.67
N ILE A 35 1.45 21.47 6.56
CA ILE A 35 0.05 21.03 6.49
C ILE A 35 -0.02 19.67 5.83
N VAL A 36 -0.89 18.82 6.36
CA VAL A 36 -1.22 17.52 5.79
C VAL A 36 -2.73 17.44 5.55
N THR A 37 -3.12 16.79 4.48
CA THR A 37 -4.52 16.56 4.11
C THR A 37 -4.79 15.07 3.87
N PRO A 38 -6.06 14.62 3.86
CA PRO A 38 -6.39 13.22 3.54
C PRO A 38 -5.79 12.75 2.21
N ALA A 39 -5.81 13.56 1.15
CA ALA A 39 -5.19 13.21 -0.14
C ALA A 39 -3.66 13.04 -0.04
N VAL A 40 -2.98 13.88 0.75
CA VAL A 40 -1.53 13.75 0.97
C VAL A 40 -1.22 12.44 1.70
N ILE A 41 -1.97 12.11 2.76
CA ILE A 41 -1.81 10.83 3.48
C ILE A 41 -2.11 9.65 2.56
N LYS A 42 -3.17 9.73 1.75
CA LYS A 42 -3.50 8.69 0.77
C LYS A 42 -2.37 8.44 -0.22
N GLY A 43 -1.76 9.51 -0.74
CA GLY A 43 -0.59 9.44 -1.61
C GLY A 43 0.64 8.82 -0.93
N GLU A 44 0.86 9.15 0.35
CA GLU A 44 1.94 8.55 1.13
C GLU A 44 1.71 7.05 1.31
N LEU A 45 0.54 6.63 1.79
CA LEU A 45 0.20 5.23 2.01
C LEU A 45 0.34 4.41 0.71
N CYS A 46 -0.06 4.97 -0.42
CA CYS A 46 0.16 4.39 -1.74
C CYS A 46 1.66 4.20 -2.07
N THR A 47 2.48 5.21 -1.78
CA THR A 47 3.93 5.16 -2.03
C THR A 47 4.61 4.09 -1.18
N VAL A 48 4.22 3.99 0.10
CA VAL A 48 4.70 2.95 1.00
C VAL A 48 4.27 1.58 0.53
N TYR A 49 3.03 1.43 0.05
CA TYR A 49 2.53 0.18 -0.49
C TYR A 49 3.37 -0.30 -1.67
N ARG A 50 3.69 0.58 -2.64
CA ARG A 50 4.58 0.23 -3.77
C ARG A 50 5.97 -0.21 -3.31
N THR A 51 6.49 0.43 -2.26
CA THR A 51 7.77 0.02 -1.68
C THR A 51 7.68 -1.38 -1.07
N MET A 52 6.61 -1.67 -0.33
CA MET A 52 6.35 -2.99 0.23
C MET A 52 6.09 -4.05 -0.85
N GLU A 53 5.45 -3.67 -1.96
CA GLU A 53 5.20 -4.53 -3.12
C GLU A 53 6.52 -4.95 -3.78
N ARG A 54 7.42 -4.00 -4.03
CA ARG A 54 8.77 -4.30 -4.52
C ARG A 54 9.57 -5.20 -3.56
N ASN A 55 9.31 -5.10 -2.27
CA ASN A 55 9.94 -5.93 -1.25
C ASN A 55 9.28 -7.31 -1.08
N GLY A 56 8.24 -7.63 -1.87
CA GLY A 56 7.54 -8.92 -1.81
C GLY A 56 6.70 -9.11 -0.54
N ILE A 57 6.25 -8.02 0.09
CA ILE A 57 5.44 -8.06 1.32
C ILE A 57 3.94 -8.02 1.02
N VAL A 58 3.56 -7.27 -0.03
CA VAL A 58 2.19 -7.07 -0.50
C VAL A 58 2.13 -7.21 -2.02
N GLU A 59 0.93 -7.38 -2.57
CA GLU A 59 0.68 -7.47 -4.01
C GLU A 59 -0.56 -6.65 -4.43
N ASN A 60 -0.87 -6.61 -5.73
CA ASN A 60 -2.07 -5.99 -6.28
C ASN A 60 -2.26 -4.49 -5.95
N TYR A 61 -1.23 -3.67 -6.17
CA TYR A 61 -1.27 -2.22 -5.89
C TYR A 61 -2.51 -1.48 -6.43
N ASP A 62 -2.91 -1.73 -7.68
CA ASP A 62 -4.02 -0.99 -8.28
C ASP A 62 -5.37 -1.27 -7.58
N LEU A 63 -5.58 -2.52 -7.16
CA LEU A 63 -6.75 -2.91 -6.36
C LEU A 63 -6.68 -2.29 -4.95
N PHE A 64 -5.50 -2.37 -4.30
CA PHE A 64 -5.28 -1.70 -3.02
C PHE A 64 -5.62 -0.20 -3.10
N LYS A 65 -5.14 0.49 -4.13
CA LYS A 65 -5.39 1.93 -4.33
C LYS A 65 -6.87 2.24 -4.52
N ALA A 66 -7.60 1.38 -5.23
CA ALA A 66 -9.04 1.53 -5.44
C ALA A 66 -9.84 1.38 -4.14
N HIS A 67 -9.42 0.48 -3.24
CA HIS A 67 -10.11 0.19 -1.98
C HIS A 67 -9.58 0.99 -0.77
N LEU A 68 -8.45 1.69 -0.91
CA LEU A 68 -7.90 2.54 0.14
C LEU A 68 -8.81 3.76 0.38
N ILE A 69 -9.32 3.86 1.61
CA ILE A 69 -10.10 5.02 2.08
C ILE A 69 -9.26 5.78 3.11
N VAL A 70 -9.14 7.09 2.89
CA VAL A 70 -8.51 8.03 3.82
C VAL A 70 -9.41 9.25 3.88
N GLU A 71 -9.94 9.55 5.04
CA GLU A 71 -10.92 10.63 5.22
C GLU A 71 -10.68 11.38 6.53
N ARG A 72 -11.09 12.64 6.57
CA ARG A 72 -11.11 13.40 7.81
C ARG A 72 -12.39 13.07 8.55
N ASN A 73 -12.29 12.81 9.86
CA ASN A 73 -13.44 12.45 10.65
C ASN A 73 -14.43 13.63 10.75
N THR A 74 -15.72 13.34 10.59
CA THR A 74 -16.80 14.36 10.57
C THR A 74 -17.07 14.98 11.94
N ASP A 75 -16.92 14.19 13.01
CA ASP A 75 -17.22 14.61 14.37
C ASP A 75 -15.99 15.18 15.10
N ASN A 76 -14.80 14.77 14.66
CA ASN A 76 -13.51 15.22 15.17
C ASN A 76 -12.62 15.72 14.03
N PRO A 77 -12.57 17.04 13.78
CA PRO A 77 -11.75 17.61 12.71
C PRO A 77 -10.24 17.45 12.94
N ASN A 78 -9.79 16.98 14.10
CA ASN A 78 -8.36 16.71 14.36
C ASN A 78 -7.97 15.25 14.12
N ARG A 79 -8.86 14.43 13.54
CA ARG A 79 -8.66 13.00 13.30
C ARG A 79 -8.76 12.65 11.82
N VAL A 80 -7.86 11.80 11.36
CA VAL A 80 -7.92 11.12 10.06
C VAL A 80 -8.25 9.65 10.29
N ASP A 81 -9.21 9.15 9.53
CA ASP A 81 -9.61 7.75 9.50
C ASP A 81 -9.10 7.07 8.24
N VAL A 82 -8.64 5.83 8.40
CA VAL A 82 -8.02 5.06 7.31
C VAL A 82 -8.57 3.64 7.31
N LEU A 83 -9.22 3.25 6.20
CA LEU A 83 -9.41 1.85 5.86
C LEU A 83 -8.23 1.42 4.99
N PHE A 84 -7.37 0.56 5.54
CA PHE A 84 -6.20 0.04 4.85
C PHE A 84 -6.40 -1.46 4.55
N PRO A 85 -6.77 -1.85 3.31
CA PRO A 85 -7.03 -3.24 2.94
C PRO A 85 -5.86 -3.85 2.14
N PRO A 86 -4.76 -4.24 2.80
CA PRO A 86 -3.61 -4.78 2.09
C PRO A 86 -3.88 -6.18 1.58
N ASP A 87 -3.32 -6.48 0.41
CA ASP A 87 -3.20 -7.83 -0.11
C ASP A 87 -1.78 -8.34 0.18
N TYR A 88 -1.65 -9.34 1.05
CA TYR A 88 -0.34 -9.84 1.46
C TYR A 88 0.12 -10.96 0.54
N VAL A 89 1.41 -10.93 0.18
CA VAL A 89 2.00 -12.03 -0.56
C VAL A 89 1.87 -13.34 0.22
N ASN A 90 1.38 -14.36 -0.49
CA ASN A 90 1.07 -15.67 0.06
C ASN A 90 2.33 -16.55 0.24
N GLN A 91 2.22 -17.55 1.12
CA GLN A 91 3.24 -18.59 1.23
C GLN A 91 2.98 -19.69 0.20
N LEU A 92 4.03 -20.12 -0.51
CA LEU A 92 3.95 -21.35 -1.31
C LEU A 92 3.90 -22.56 -0.37
N ARG A 93 2.69 -23.03 -0.06
CA ARG A 93 2.48 -24.19 0.82
C ARG A 93 2.31 -25.50 0.08
N THR A 94 1.78 -25.44 -1.14
CA THR A 94 1.49 -26.61 -1.95
C THR A 94 2.10 -26.41 -3.33
N PHE A 95 2.93 -27.36 -3.72
CA PHE A 95 3.55 -27.40 -5.04
C PHE A 95 3.14 -28.73 -5.70
N ALA A 96 2.38 -28.65 -6.79
CA ALA A 96 1.90 -29.81 -7.53
C ALA A 96 2.62 -29.88 -8.87
N VAL A 97 3.20 -31.04 -9.20
CA VAL A 97 3.93 -31.28 -10.45
C VAL A 97 3.47 -32.58 -11.08
N LEU A 98 3.17 -32.53 -12.37
CA LEU A 98 3.04 -33.70 -13.23
C LEU A 98 4.30 -33.82 -14.08
N ASN A 99 5.15 -34.79 -13.73
CA ASN A 99 6.34 -35.06 -14.53
C ASN A 99 6.01 -36.06 -15.65
N GLN A 100 6.17 -35.65 -16.90
CA GLN A 100 6.12 -36.53 -18.07
C GLN A 100 7.45 -36.45 -18.82
N PHE A 101 8.21 -37.54 -18.82
CA PHE A 101 9.49 -37.57 -19.51
C PHE A 101 9.35 -38.01 -20.98
N ARG A 102 10.28 -37.56 -21.82
CA ARG A 102 10.53 -38.05 -23.18
C ARG A 102 12.04 -38.27 -23.29
N LEU A 103 12.45 -39.32 -23.98
CA LEU A 103 13.87 -39.58 -24.23
C LEU A 103 14.43 -38.61 -25.27
N GLN A 104 13.62 -38.28 -26.28
CA GLN A 104 13.88 -37.28 -27.32
C GLN A 104 12.52 -36.68 -27.74
N TYR A 105 12.47 -35.39 -28.04
CA TYR A 105 11.35 -34.78 -28.76
C TYR A 105 11.59 -34.96 -30.25
N ASN A 106 10.60 -35.42 -31.00
CA ASN A 106 10.72 -35.47 -32.45
C ASN A 106 10.76 -34.02 -32.95
N GLU A 107 11.80 -33.66 -33.70
CA GLU A 107 11.76 -32.46 -34.53
C GLU A 107 10.68 -32.71 -35.58
N GLU A 108 9.54 -32.02 -35.48
CA GLU A 108 8.48 -32.09 -36.49
C GLU A 108 9.09 -31.76 -37.86
N SER A 109 9.07 -32.73 -38.77
CA SER A 109 9.11 -32.47 -40.21
C SER A 109 7.68 -32.15 -40.61
N GLU A 110 7.44 -30.92 -41.09
CA GLU A 110 6.19 -30.51 -41.74
C GLU A 110 5.72 -31.48 -42.84
#